data_AF-A0A839JV54-F1
#
_entry.id   AF-A0A839JV54-F1
#
_cell.length_a   1.000
_cell.length_b   1.000
_cell.length_c   1.000
_cell.angle_alpha   90.00
_cell.angle_beta   90.00
_cell.angle_gamma   90.00
#
_symmetry.space_group_name_H-M   'P 1'
#
loop_
_entity.id
_entity.type
_entity.pdbx_description
1 polymer ?
#
loop_
_entity_poly.entity_id
_entity_poly.type
_entity_poly.pdbx_seq_one_letter_code
_entity_poly.pdbx_strand_id
1 'polypeptide(L)'
;MSISIGSNYSVTAAMAQSKAKTENLEDKLNNKSASDEELMEACKSFEAYMLEQVFKGMEKTVLKDEEEDDPYLNQFGDILYEEYAKAATENEGIGLAKMLYESMKRTS
;
A
#
# COMPACT_ATOMS: atom_id res chain seq x y z
N MET A 1 35.24 -17.89 1.97
CA MET A 1 34.62 -16.62 2.40
C MET A 1 33.37 -16.39 1.55
N SER A 2 32.21 -16.76 2.07
CA SER A 2 30.91 -16.53 1.40
C SER A 2 30.39 -15.16 1.81
N ILE A 3 30.42 -14.21 0.88
CA ILE A 3 29.80 -12.90 1.07
C ILE A 3 28.29 -13.10 0.88
N SER A 4 27.57 -13.23 2.00
CA SER A 4 26.10 -13.15 2.02
C SER A 4 25.71 -11.68 2.17
N ILE A 5 25.78 -10.92 1.07
CA ILE A 5 25.34 -9.52 0.96
C ILE A 5 24.29 -9.50 -0.16
N GLY A 6 23.05 -9.83 0.17
CA GLY A 6 21.94 -9.79 -0.79
C GLY A 6 20.59 -9.69 -0.10
N SER A 7 20.41 -10.42 1.00
CA SER A 7 19.12 -10.47 1.70
C SER A 7 18.80 -9.22 2.52
N ASN A 8 19.79 -8.59 3.17
CA ASN A 8 19.52 -7.46 4.10
C ASN A 8 19.38 -6.10 3.41
N TYR A 9 19.98 -5.90 2.23
CA TYR A 9 19.90 -4.64 1.49
C TYR A 9 18.51 -4.47 0.84
N SER A 10 17.92 -5.59 0.39
CA SER A 10 16.57 -5.61 -0.18
C SER A 10 15.50 -5.27 0.88
N VAL A 11 15.61 -5.86 2.08
CA VAL A 11 14.65 -5.60 3.17
C VAL A 11 14.72 -4.15 3.67
N THR A 12 15.94 -3.58 3.80
CA THR A 12 16.08 -2.18 4.21
C THR A 12 15.60 -1.19 3.15
N ALA A 13 15.82 -1.48 1.86
CA ALA A 13 15.28 -0.68 0.77
C ALA A 13 13.74 -0.75 0.71
N ALA A 14 13.14 -1.94 0.84
CA ALA A 14 11.69 -2.12 0.84
C ALA A 14 11.00 -1.40 2.02
N MET A 15 11.61 -1.43 3.21
CA MET A 15 11.12 -0.67 4.37
C MET A 15 11.25 0.84 4.18
N ALA A 16 12.36 1.31 3.61
CA ALA A 16 12.54 2.73 3.30
C ALA A 16 11.52 3.23 2.27
N GLN A 17 11.20 2.40 1.27
CA GLN A 17 10.21 2.70 0.24
C GLN A 17 8.78 2.72 0.81
N SER A 18 8.45 1.81 1.73
CA SER A 18 7.17 1.79 2.44
C SER A 18 6.98 3.02 3.34
N LYS A 19 8.05 3.44 4.02
CA LYS A 19 8.07 4.67 4.85
C LYS A 19 7.89 5.92 3.98
N ALA A 20 8.58 6.01 2.85
CA ALA A 20 8.43 7.13 1.91
C ALA A 20 7.02 7.18 1.28
N LYS A 21 6.41 6.02 0.95
CA LYS A 21 5.00 5.97 0.49
C LYS A 21 4.04 6.51 1.57
N THR A 22 4.26 6.13 2.84
CA THR A 22 3.42 6.55 3.97
C THR A 22 3.54 8.06 4.22
N GLU A 23 4.76 8.58 4.28
CA GLU A 23 5.03 10.01 4.45
C GLU A 23 4.41 10.85 3.31
N ASN A 24 4.52 10.39 2.06
CA ASN A 24 3.92 11.08 0.92
C ASN A 24 2.38 11.10 0.97
N LEU A 25 1.77 10.02 1.45
CA LEU A 25 0.32 9.95 1.67
C LEU A 25 -0.11 10.94 2.77
N GLU A 26 0.61 10.98 3.88
CA GLU A 26 0.34 11.89 4.99
C GLU A 26 0.45 13.36 4.54
N ASP A 27 1.46 13.70 3.75
CA ASP A 27 1.63 15.05 3.22
C ASP A 27 0.46 15.45 2.30
N LYS A 28 0.02 14.53 1.43
CA LYS A 28 -1.14 14.76 0.55
C LYS A 28 -2.44 14.95 1.33
N LEU A 29 -2.65 14.18 2.39
CA LEU A 29 -3.84 14.28 3.24
C LEU A 29 -3.82 15.56 4.12
N ASN A 30 -2.65 16.00 4.58
CA ASN A 30 -2.53 17.19 5.42
C ASN A 30 -2.53 18.51 4.65
N ASN A 31 -2.54 18.48 3.31
CA ASN A 31 -2.56 19.68 2.49
C ASN A 31 -3.92 20.39 2.55
N LYS A 32 -4.06 21.35 3.47
CA LYS A 32 -5.27 22.17 3.66
C LYS A 32 -5.64 23.07 2.48
N SER A 33 -4.74 23.21 1.50
CA SER A 33 -4.97 24.02 0.30
C SER A 33 -5.27 23.16 -0.93
N ALA A 34 -5.37 21.83 -0.77
CA ALA A 34 -5.75 20.93 -1.84
C ALA A 34 -7.19 21.21 -2.32
N SER A 35 -7.40 21.11 -3.62
CA SER A 35 -8.73 21.11 -4.22
C SER A 35 -9.53 19.87 -3.80
N ASP A 36 -10.86 19.92 -3.99
CA ASP A 36 -11.74 18.77 -3.72
C ASP A 36 -11.31 17.52 -4.51
N GLU A 37 -10.81 17.68 -5.73
CA GLU A 37 -10.29 16.61 -6.59
C GLU A 37 -8.97 16.04 -6.05
N GLU A 38 -8.01 16.89 -5.68
CA GLU A 38 -6.73 16.45 -5.11
C GLU A 38 -6.93 15.73 -3.75
N LEU A 39 -7.85 16.22 -2.93
CA LEU A 39 -8.19 15.59 -1.65
C LEU A 39 -8.82 14.22 -1.86
N MET A 40 -9.74 14.09 -2.81
CA MET A 40 -10.34 12.80 -3.17
C MET A 40 -9.29 11.83 -3.71
N GLU A 41 -8.38 12.30 -4.55
CA GLU A 41 -7.30 11.49 -5.11
C GLU A 41 -6.29 11.04 -4.02
N ALA A 42 -6.00 11.90 -3.04
CA ALA A 42 -5.23 11.53 -1.86
C ALA A 42 -5.95 10.45 -1.02
N CYS A 43 -7.27 10.58 -0.84
CA CYS A 43 -8.08 9.58 -0.13
C CYS A 43 -8.11 8.23 -0.88
N LYS A 44 -8.22 8.25 -2.22
CA LYS A 44 -8.12 7.03 -3.05
C LYS A 44 -6.75 6.37 -2.94
N SER A 45 -5.68 7.18 -2.95
CA SER A 45 -4.31 6.70 -2.76
C SER A 45 -4.14 6.02 -1.39
N PHE A 46 -4.79 6.56 -0.35
CA PHE A 46 -4.85 5.94 0.98
C PHE A 46 -5.63 4.62 0.99
N GLU A 47 -6.81 4.58 0.37
CA GLU A 47 -7.60 3.34 0.28
C GLU A 47 -6.81 2.23 -0.44
N ALA A 48 -6.10 2.57 -1.53
CA ALA A 48 -5.26 1.63 -2.26
C ALA A 48 -4.11 1.12 -1.38
N TYR A 49 -3.41 2.00 -0.68
CA TYR A 49 -2.35 1.59 0.25
C TYR A 49 -2.89 0.67 1.36
N MET A 50 -4.07 0.98 1.91
CA MET A 50 -4.67 0.16 2.97
C MET A 50 -5.05 -1.23 2.44
N LEU A 51 -5.65 -1.32 1.24
CA LEU A 51 -5.97 -2.59 0.59
C LEU A 51 -4.71 -3.41 0.27
N GLU A 52 -3.61 -2.77 -0.16
CA GLU A 52 -2.31 -3.43 -0.33
C GLU A 52 -1.87 -4.11 0.97
N GLN A 53 -1.96 -3.41 2.12
CA GLN A 53 -1.62 -3.98 3.42
C GLN A 53 -2.57 -5.10 3.85
N VAL A 54 -3.87 -5.00 3.53
CA VAL A 54 -4.84 -6.08 3.76
C VAL A 54 -4.47 -7.32 2.95
N PHE A 55 -4.14 -7.18 1.66
CA PHE A 55 -3.74 -8.32 0.82
C PHE A 55 -2.45 -8.96 1.31
N LYS A 56 -1.44 -8.16 1.69
CA LYS A 56 -0.21 -8.67 2.33
C LYS A 56 -0.49 -9.36 3.66
N GLY A 57 -1.45 -8.88 4.43
CA GLY A 57 -1.92 -9.52 5.66
C GLY A 57 -2.60 -10.86 5.38
N MET A 58 -3.47 -10.91 4.38
CA MET A 58 -4.18 -12.12 3.94
C MET A 58 -3.20 -13.19 3.47
N GLU A 59 -2.17 -12.83 2.70
CA GLU A 59 -1.10 -13.76 2.30
C GLU A 59 -0.46 -14.45 3.52
N LYS A 60 -0.16 -13.68 4.58
CA LYS A 60 0.45 -14.22 5.80
C LYS A 60 -0.45 -15.19 6.56
N THR A 61 -1.76 -15.17 6.29
CA THR A 61 -2.71 -16.13 6.88
C THR A 61 -2.88 -17.41 6.06
N VAL A 62 -2.39 -17.44 4.82
CA VAL A 62 -2.36 -18.66 4.02
C VAL A 62 -1.31 -19.57 4.63
N LEU A 63 -1.71 -20.77 5.02
CA LEU A 63 -0.78 -21.81 5.46
C LEU A 63 0.05 -22.21 4.23
N LYS A 64 1.32 -21.81 4.21
CA LYS A 64 2.29 -22.25 3.22
C LYS A 64 2.99 -23.48 3.79
N ASP A 65 2.90 -24.62 3.12
CA ASP A 65 3.78 -25.75 3.42
C ASP A 65 5.23 -25.34 3.07
N GLU A 66 6.22 -25.78 3.85
CA GLU A 66 7.64 -25.38 3.67
C GLU A 66 8.22 -25.74 2.29
N GLU A 67 7.53 -26.58 1.51
CA GLU A 67 7.88 -26.93 0.12
C GLU A 67 7.22 -26.02 -0.95
N GLU A 68 6.29 -25.13 -0.58
CA GLU A 68 5.53 -24.25 -1.48
C GLU A 68 5.99 -22.77 -1.44
N ASP A 69 7.26 -22.53 -1.12
CA ASP A 69 7.82 -21.16 -1.17
C ASP A 69 8.05 -20.75 -2.64
N ASP A 70 7.01 -20.25 -3.30
CA ASP A 70 7.04 -19.86 -4.72
C ASP A 70 7.98 -18.65 -4.93
N PRO A 71 9.14 -18.84 -5.61
CA PRO A 71 10.11 -17.77 -5.85
C PRO A 71 9.54 -16.62 -6.67
N TYR A 72 8.54 -16.88 -7.52
CA TYR A 72 7.87 -15.84 -8.31
C TYR A 72 6.99 -14.96 -7.44
N LEU A 73 6.23 -15.54 -6.50
CA LEU A 73 5.45 -14.77 -5.52
C LEU A 73 6.36 -13.93 -4.62
N ASN A 74 7.51 -14.47 -4.21
CA ASN A 74 8.47 -13.71 -3.41
C ASN A 74 9.09 -12.52 -4.16
N GLN A 75 9.26 -12.62 -5.49
CA GLN A 75 9.84 -11.54 -6.30
C GLN A 75 8.81 -10.55 -6.84
N PHE A 76 7.58 -11.00 -7.15
CA PHE A 76 6.56 -10.19 -7.84
C PHE A 76 5.28 -9.99 -7.02
N GLY A 77 5.14 -10.64 -5.86
CA GLY A 77 3.96 -10.56 -5.01
C GLY A 77 3.65 -9.14 -4.56
N ASP A 78 4.67 -8.36 -4.20
CA ASP A 78 4.49 -6.94 -3.84
C ASP A 78 3.85 -6.12 -4.97
N ILE A 79 4.30 -6.33 -6.22
CA ILE A 79 3.75 -5.65 -7.40
C ILE A 79 2.33 -6.15 -7.66
N LEU A 80 2.09 -7.46 -7.51
CA LEU A 80 0.77 -8.06 -7.66
C LEU A 80 -0.25 -7.45 -6.70
N TYR A 81 0.10 -7.37 -5.40
CA TYR A 81 -0.78 -6.80 -4.39
C TYR A 81 -1.00 -5.30 -4.57
N GLU A 82 0.01 -4.55 -5.02
CA GLU A 82 -0.14 -3.14 -5.36
C GLU A 82 -1.15 -2.94 -6.52
N GLU A 83 -1.02 -3.71 -7.59
CA GLU A 83 -1.93 -3.61 -8.74
C GLU A 83 -3.34 -4.08 -8.41
N TYR A 84 -3.48 -5.12 -7.59
CA TYR A 84 -4.80 -5.54 -7.09
C TYR A 84 -5.45 -4.45 -6.25
N ALA A 85 -4.68 -3.77 -5.41
CA ALA A 85 -5.19 -2.67 -4.59
C ALA A 85 -5.59 -1.45 -5.43
N LYS A 86 -4.81 -1.11 -6.46
CA LYS A 86 -5.20 -0.06 -7.43
C LYS A 86 -6.47 -0.43 -8.18
N ALA A 87 -6.55 -1.64 -8.75
CA ALA A 87 -7.73 -2.10 -9.47
C ALA A 87 -8.97 -2.14 -8.57
N ALA A 88 -8.81 -2.52 -7.30
CA ALA A 88 -9.87 -2.50 -6.31
C ALA A 88 -10.33 -1.08 -5.92
N THR A 89 -9.60 -0.02 -6.28
CA THR A 89 -9.89 1.37 -5.90
C THR A 89 -10.18 2.32 -7.06
N GLU A 90 -10.05 1.90 -8.32
CA GLU A 90 -10.33 2.74 -9.50
C GLU A 90 -11.79 3.22 -9.55
N ASN A 91 -12.75 2.36 -9.14
CA ASN A 91 -14.17 2.70 -9.07
C ASN A 91 -14.58 3.26 -7.69
N GLU A 92 -15.73 2.84 -7.15
CA GLU A 92 -16.20 3.22 -5.81
C GLU A 92 -15.43 2.50 -4.68
N GLY A 93 -14.59 1.52 -5.06
CA GLY A 93 -13.79 0.71 -4.15
C GLY A 93 -14.60 0.04 -3.06
N ILE A 94 -14.05 0.02 -1.85
CA ILE A 94 -14.76 -0.39 -0.63
C ILE A 94 -15.38 0.82 0.09
N GLY A 95 -15.26 2.02 -0.48
CA GLY A 95 -15.88 3.25 0.00
C GLY A 95 -15.10 3.98 1.09
N LEU A 96 -13.90 3.52 1.44
CA LEU A 96 -13.10 4.15 2.51
C LEU A 96 -12.56 5.51 2.11
N ALA A 97 -12.15 5.71 0.85
CA ALA A 97 -11.73 7.02 0.37
C ALA A 97 -12.85 8.05 0.54
N LYS A 98 -14.10 7.65 0.24
CA LYS A 98 -15.27 8.51 0.40
C LYS A 98 -15.52 8.84 1.88
N MET A 99 -15.49 7.84 2.75
CA MET A 99 -15.64 8.06 4.20
C MET A 99 -14.56 8.99 4.76
N LEU A 100 -13.31 8.81 4.33
CA LEU A 100 -12.18 9.66 4.73
C LEU A 100 -12.37 11.09 4.21
N TYR A 101 -12.67 11.25 2.92
CA TYR A 101 -12.94 12.53 2.29
C TYR A 101 -14.06 13.31 3.00
N GLU A 102 -15.19 12.65 3.29
CA GLU A 102 -16.31 13.24 4.02
C GLU A 102 -15.90 13.65 5.45
N SER A 103 -15.11 12.82 6.13
CA SER A 103 -14.62 13.13 7.47
C SER A 103 -13.68 14.34 7.48
N MET A 104 -12.81 14.44 6.48
CA MET A 104 -11.87 15.55 6.32
C MET A 104 -12.60 16.86 6.00
N LYS A 105 -13.58 16.85 5.09
CA LYS A 105 -14.41 18.04 4.82
C LYS A 105 -15.28 18.47 5.99
N ARG A 106 -15.76 17.53 6.80
CA ARG A 106 -16.54 17.86 8.01
C ARG A 106 -15.69 18.50 9.12
N THR A 107 -14.39 18.18 9.16
CA THR A 107 -13.46 18.66 10.19
C THR A 107 -12.66 19.88 9.74
N SER A 108 -12.71 20.21 8.44
CA SER A 108 -12.09 21.41 7.86
C SER A 108 -12.93 22.67 8.04
#